data_AF-A0A3D2UZC9-F1
#
_entry.id   AF-A0A3D2UZC9-F1
#
_cell.length_a   1.000
_cell.length_b   1.000
_cell.length_c   1.000
_cell.angle_alpha   90.00
_cell.angle_beta   90.00
_cell.angle_gamma   90.00
#
_symmetry.space_group_name_H-M   'P 1'
#
loop_
_entity.id
_entity.type
_entity.pdbx_description
1 polymer ?
#
loop_
_entity_poly.entity_id
_entity_poly.type
_entity_poly.pdbx_seq_one_letter_code
_entity_poly.pdbx_strand_id
1 'polypeptide(L)'
;MSIQVTVDTTPNEHALKFNVNKKILDSGYKTFNSLEDAKDFPVAAKILENEGLASVFVMAEPATSFITVTKKPETKWGDLKNKIVEDIKAVL
;
A
#
# COMPACT_ATOMS: atom_id res chain seq x y z
N MET A 1 -1.93 14.34 -15.26
CA MET A 1 -1.51 12.93 -15.40
C MET A 1 -2.26 12.15 -14.34
N SER A 2 -3.03 11.11 -14.70
CA SER A 2 -3.86 10.37 -13.75
C SER A 2 -3.08 9.21 -13.14
N ILE A 3 -3.06 9.12 -11.80
CA ILE A 3 -2.51 7.96 -11.10
C ILE A 3 -3.42 6.75 -11.33
N GLN A 4 -2.84 5.65 -11.82
CA GLN A 4 -3.51 4.36 -11.94
C GLN A 4 -2.97 3.41 -10.88
N VAL A 5 -3.90 2.80 -10.16
CA VAL A 5 -3.63 1.79 -9.13
C VAL A 5 -4.39 0.53 -9.51
N THR A 6 -3.69 -0.58 -9.67
CA THR A 6 -4.25 -1.90 -9.99
C THR A 6 -4.08 -2.82 -8.80
N VAL A 7 -5.16 -3.50 -8.39
CA VAL A 7 -5.15 -4.40 -7.25
C VAL A 7 -5.04 -5.85 -7.74
N ASP A 8 -3.99 -6.53 -7.30
CA ASP A 8 -3.74 -7.94 -7.52
C ASP A 8 -3.89 -8.72 -6.21
N THR A 9 -4.55 -9.86 -6.30
CA THR A 9 -4.62 -10.82 -5.20
C THR A 9 -3.32 -11.59 -5.11
N THR A 10 -2.77 -11.71 -3.92
CA THR A 10 -1.63 -12.59 -3.66
C THR A 10 -2.13 -13.97 -3.21
N PRO A 11 -1.31 -15.04 -3.24
CA PRO A 11 -1.68 -16.33 -2.65
C PRO A 11 -1.96 -16.24 -1.14
N ASN A 12 -1.56 -15.17 -0.48
CA ASN A 12 -1.94 -14.86 0.89
C ASN A 12 -3.24 -14.04 0.90
N GLU A 13 -4.33 -14.62 1.39
CA GLU A 13 -5.64 -13.94 1.51
C GLU A 13 -5.61 -12.68 2.42
N HIS A 14 -4.62 -12.59 3.29
CA HIS A 14 -4.40 -11.44 4.16
C HIS A 14 -3.56 -10.34 3.49
N ALA A 15 -3.01 -10.57 2.29
CA ALA A 15 -2.18 -9.60 1.60
C ALA A 15 -2.70 -9.29 0.19
N LEU A 16 -2.80 -8.00 -0.13
CA LEU A 16 -3.12 -7.51 -1.46
C LEU A 16 -1.98 -6.67 -2.02
N LYS A 17 -1.72 -6.81 -3.32
CA LYS A 17 -0.70 -6.05 -4.04
C LYS A 17 -1.38 -4.93 -4.82
N PHE A 18 -0.96 -3.69 -4.60
CA PHE A 18 -1.43 -2.50 -5.26
C PHE A 18 -0.32 -1.98 -6.17
N ASN A 19 -0.41 -2.25 -7.47
CA ASN A 19 0.54 -1.77 -8.46
C ASN A 19 0.19 -0.34 -8.85
N VAL A 20 1.17 0.56 -8.80
CA VAL A 20 1.00 1.98 -9.10
C VAL A 20 1.83 2.33 -10.33
N ASN A 21 1.24 3.05 -11.29
CA ASN A 21 1.93 3.48 -12.51
C ASN A 21 2.94 4.63 -12.28
N LYS A 22 3.41 4.82 -11.05
CA LYS A 22 4.31 5.90 -10.64
C LYS A 22 5.37 5.36 -9.70
N LYS A 23 6.59 5.89 -9.84
CA LYS A 23 7.72 5.59 -8.97
C LYS A 23 7.55 6.33 -7.63
N ILE A 24 7.43 5.58 -6.54
CA ILE A 24 7.27 6.08 -5.16
C ILE A 24 8.62 6.13 -4.44
N LEU A 25 9.49 5.15 -4.72
CA LEU A 25 10.81 4.97 -4.10
C LEU A 25 11.88 5.06 -5.18
N ASP A 26 13.06 5.61 -4.85
CA ASP A 26 14.15 5.74 -5.81
C ASP A 26 14.75 4.38 -6.23
N SER A 27 14.92 3.49 -5.26
CA SER A 27 15.32 2.10 -5.47
C SER A 27 15.05 1.24 -4.22
N GLY A 28 14.99 -0.08 -4.39
CA GLY A 28 14.84 -1.03 -3.30
C GLY A 28 13.40 -1.18 -2.79
N TYR A 29 13.26 -1.52 -1.51
CA TYR A 29 11.98 -1.70 -0.86
C TYR A 29 12.00 -1.14 0.56
N LYS A 30 10.82 -0.81 1.08
CA LYS A 30 10.60 -0.44 2.48
C LYS A 30 9.40 -1.18 3.04
N THR A 31 9.51 -1.59 4.29
CA THR A 31 8.43 -2.26 5.02
C THR A 31 8.11 -1.46 6.26
N PHE A 32 6.84 -1.12 6.40
CA PHE A 32 6.29 -0.34 7.49
C PHE A 32 5.36 -1.22 8.31
N ASN A 33 5.68 -1.42 9.58
CA ASN A 33 4.85 -2.21 10.49
C ASN A 33 4.00 -1.34 11.43
N SER A 34 4.20 -0.02 11.41
CA SER A 34 3.53 0.94 12.30
C SER A 34 3.54 2.34 11.71
N LEU A 35 2.60 3.18 12.14
CA LEU A 35 2.50 4.58 11.71
C LEU A 35 3.79 5.37 11.98
N GLU A 36 4.48 5.09 13.09
CA GLU A 36 5.73 5.76 13.44
C GLU A 36 6.85 5.50 12.43
N ASP A 37 6.93 4.29 11.88
CA ASP A 37 7.90 3.92 10.84
C ASP A 37 7.53 4.57 9.50
N ALA A 38 6.22 4.69 9.24
CA ALA A 38 5.68 5.29 8.04
C ALA A 38 5.62 6.83 8.09
N LYS A 39 6.05 7.49 9.18
CA LYS A 39 5.96 8.96 9.33
C LYS A 39 6.65 9.74 8.20
N ASP A 40 7.70 9.17 7.63
CA ASP A 40 8.49 9.74 6.53
C ASP A 40 7.90 9.38 5.15
N PHE A 41 6.89 8.50 5.13
CA PHE A 41 6.25 7.97 3.95
C PHE A 41 4.75 8.25 3.98
N PRO A 42 4.30 9.39 3.45
CA PRO A 42 2.89 9.80 3.55
C PRO A 42 1.94 8.74 2.98
N VAL A 43 2.33 8.04 1.91
CA VAL A 43 1.52 6.96 1.32
C VAL A 43 1.38 5.76 2.27
N ALA A 44 2.46 5.36 2.94
CA ALA A 44 2.41 4.23 3.86
C ALA A 44 1.71 4.62 5.18
N ALA A 45 1.92 5.85 5.66
CA ALA A 45 1.25 6.37 6.84
C ALA A 45 -0.25 6.39 6.62
N LYS A 46 -0.68 6.99 5.51
CA LYS A 46 -2.09 7.14 5.18
C LYS A 46 -2.80 5.78 5.03
N ILE A 47 -2.10 4.78 4.46
CA ILE A 47 -2.59 3.39 4.44
C ILE A 47 -2.69 2.84 5.88
N LEU A 48 -1.63 2.93 6.69
CA LEU A 48 -1.60 2.41 8.07
C LEU A 48 -2.53 3.14 9.05
N GLU A 49 -3.06 4.33 8.70
CA GLU A 49 -4.13 4.98 9.46
C GLU A 49 -5.44 4.17 9.41
N ASN A 50 -5.60 3.30 8.41
CA ASN A 50 -6.76 2.42 8.33
C ASN A 50 -6.65 1.31 9.40
N GLU A 51 -7.68 1.20 10.24
CA GLU A 51 -7.77 0.14 11.23
C GLU A 51 -7.79 -1.24 10.58
N GLY A 52 -7.15 -2.21 11.25
CA GLY A 52 -7.12 -3.59 10.80
C GLY A 52 -6.00 -3.91 9.81
N LEU A 53 -5.04 -3.01 9.60
CA LEU A 53 -3.80 -3.30 8.89
C LEU A 53 -2.71 -3.81 9.82
N ALA A 54 -1.89 -4.72 9.30
CA ALA A 54 -0.76 -5.31 10.01
C ALA A 54 0.56 -4.68 9.55
N SER A 55 0.76 -4.58 8.23
CA SER A 55 1.97 -3.98 7.66
C SER A 55 1.77 -3.53 6.22
N VAL A 56 2.62 -2.61 5.77
CA VAL A 56 2.66 -2.09 4.41
C VAL A 56 4.06 -2.26 3.86
N PHE A 57 4.17 -2.90 2.72
CA PHE A 57 5.42 -3.10 2.00
C PHE A 57 5.38 -2.30 0.71
N VAL A 58 6.40 -1.50 0.42
CA VAL A 58 6.51 -0.70 -0.79
C VAL A 58 7.79 -1.11 -1.51
N MET A 59 7.70 -1.44 -2.79
CA MET A 59 8.86 -1.74 -3.62
C MET A 59 8.92 -0.80 -4.82
N ALA A 60 10.12 -0.29 -5.07
CA ALA A 60 10.47 0.43 -6.28
C ALA A 60 10.70 -0.57 -7.43
N GLU A 61 10.03 -0.34 -8.54
CA GLU A 61 10.33 -0.97 -9.83
C GLU A 61 11.02 0.08 -10.73
N PRO A 62 11.71 -0.33 -11.81
CA PRO A 62 12.47 0.59 -12.66
C PRO A 62 11.66 1.76 -13.25
N ALA A 63 10.35 1.57 -13.47
CA ALA A 63 9.46 2.60 -14.00
C ALA A 63 8.18 2.83 -13.16
N THR A 64 7.92 1.99 -12.17
CA THR A 64 6.67 1.93 -11.41
C THR A 64 6.96 1.62 -9.94
N SER A 65 5.93 1.47 -9.13
CA SER A 65 6.10 0.93 -7.78
C SER A 65 4.88 0.12 -7.41
N PHE A 66 5.04 -0.83 -6.50
CA PHE A 66 3.91 -1.56 -5.96
C PHE A 66 3.94 -1.53 -4.44
N ILE A 67 2.75 -1.57 -3.86
CA ILE A 67 2.51 -1.53 -2.44
C ILE A 67 1.78 -2.80 -2.07
N THR A 68 2.38 -3.67 -1.28
CA THR A 68 1.69 -4.82 -0.70
C THR A 68 1.19 -4.46 0.68
N VAL A 69 -0.12 -4.52 0.89
CA VAL A 69 -0.73 -4.25 2.19
C VAL A 69 -1.17 -5.57 2.79
N THR A 70 -0.74 -5.81 4.03
CA THR A 70 -1.14 -6.97 4.81
C THR A 70 -2.13 -6.52 5.88
N LYS A 71 -3.32 -7.13 5.89
CA LYS A 71 -4.34 -6.91 6.91
C LYS A 71 -4.23 -7.91 8.06
N LYS A 72 -4.82 -7.56 9.19
CA LYS A 72 -5.03 -8.49 10.30
C LYS A 72 -6.06 -9.58 9.91
N PRO A 73 -5.98 -10.78 10.51
CA PRO A 73 -6.90 -11.88 10.21
C PRO A 73 -8.36 -11.54 10.53
N GLU A 74 -8.62 -10.71 11.54
CA GLU A 74 -9.94 -10.23 11.93
C GLU A 74 -10.59 -9.23 10.94
N THR A 75 -9.80 -8.64 10.05
CA THR A 75 -10.23 -7.57 9.14
C THR A 75 -10.66 -8.11 7.79
N LYS A 76 -11.60 -7.44 7.11
CA LYS A 76 -12.06 -7.81 5.76
C LYS A 76 -11.64 -6.77 4.72
N TRP A 77 -11.30 -7.23 3.52
CA TRP A 77 -10.88 -6.37 2.42
C TRP A 77 -12.00 -5.57 1.74
N GLY A 78 -13.28 -5.87 2.01
CA GLY A 78 -14.46 -5.36 1.30
C GLY A 78 -14.35 -3.91 0.83
N ASP A 79 -14.58 -2.97 1.75
CA ASP A 79 -14.44 -1.53 1.49
C ASP A 79 -13.00 -1.03 1.66
N LEU A 80 -12.21 -1.73 2.48
CA LEU A 80 -10.83 -1.37 2.81
C LEU A 80 -9.95 -1.29 1.56
N LYS A 81 -10.11 -2.21 0.61
CA LYS A 81 -9.35 -2.21 -0.65
C LYS A 81 -9.60 -0.94 -1.46
N ASN A 82 -10.85 -0.47 -1.55
CA ASN A 82 -11.21 0.71 -2.32
C ASN A 82 -10.66 1.94 -1.63
N LYS A 83 -10.81 1.99 -0.29
CA LYS A 83 -10.26 3.06 0.53
C LYS A 83 -8.75 3.20 0.35
N ILE A 84 -8.00 2.10 0.41
CA ILE A 84 -6.54 2.10 0.17
C ILE A 84 -6.19 2.61 -1.24
N VAL A 85 -6.96 2.23 -2.27
CA VAL A 85 -6.74 2.73 -3.64
C VAL A 85 -6.92 4.25 -3.70
N GLU A 86 -7.97 4.78 -3.09
CA GLU A 86 -8.20 6.22 -3.02
C GLU A 86 -7.11 6.94 -2.22
N ASP A 87 -6.68 6.32 -1.13
CA ASP A 87 -5.63 6.81 -0.25
C ASP A 87 -4.28 6.97 -0.98
N ILE A 88 -3.87 5.94 -1.72
CA ILE A 88 -2.69 5.96 -2.58
C ILE A 88 -2.79 7.08 -3.63
N LYS A 89 -3.97 7.21 -4.26
CA LYS A 89 -4.22 8.24 -5.28
C LYS A 89 -4.27 9.66 -4.73
N ALA A 90 -4.70 9.83 -3.49
CA ALA A 90 -4.78 11.14 -2.85
C ALA A 90 -3.39 11.67 -2.47
N VAL A 91 -2.44 10.77 -2.21
CA VAL A 91 -1.07 11.13 -1.80
C VAL A 91 -0.11 11.26 -2.99
N LEU A 92 -0.29 10.47 -4.07
CA LEU A 92 0.63 10.40 -5.21
C LEU A 92 0.23 11.31 -6.38
#